data_AF-A0A351QCE8-F1
#
_entry.id   AF-A0A351QCE8-F1
#
_cell.length_a   1.000
_cell.length_b   1.000
_cell.length_c   1.000
_cell.angle_alpha   90.00
_cell.angle_beta   90.00
_cell.angle_gamma   90.00
#
_symmetry.space_group_name_H-M   'P 1'
#
loop_
_entity.id
_entity.type
_entity.pdbx_description
1 polymer ?
#
loop_
_entity_poly.entity_id
_entity_poly.type
_entity_poly.pdbx_seq_one_letter_code
_entity_poly.pdbx_strand_id
1 'polypeptide(L)'
;MTAQEFKKNFPDAFFVKTKKFIDKPSYQLIKESYIPEDDSPFPAREQLSEKTRLYPLSITAYPNVLRRMSAMEAGAWAVTKCIQQKWELTLDNFQCCLANLEMDF
;
A
#
# COMPACT_ATOMS: atom_id res chain seq x y z
N MET A 1 2.47 7.41 -11.57
CA MET A 1 2.11 8.53 -10.69
C MET A 1 3.03 8.52 -9.49
N THR A 2 3.30 9.68 -8.91
CA THR A 2 4.04 9.81 -7.64
C THR A 2 3.13 9.53 -6.44
N ALA A 3 3.70 9.35 -5.24
CA ALA A 3 2.92 9.20 -4.00
C ALA A 3 2.01 10.42 -3.73
N GLN A 4 2.47 11.64 -4.05
CA GLN A 4 1.68 12.86 -3.89
C GLN A 4 0.50 12.92 -4.86
N GLU A 5 0.71 12.58 -6.13
CA GLU A 5 -0.37 12.50 -7.12
C GLU A 5 -1.40 11.43 -6.75
N PHE A 6 -0.92 10.28 -6.27
CA PHE A 6 -1.78 9.24 -5.75
C PHE A 6 -2.65 9.76 -4.61
N LYS A 7 -2.06 10.44 -3.62
CA LYS A 7 -2.80 10.95 -2.47
C LYS A 7 -3.85 12.00 -2.86
N LYS A 8 -3.57 12.80 -3.89
CA LYS A 8 -4.52 13.77 -4.46
C LYS A 8 -5.71 13.08 -5.15
N ASN A 9 -5.46 12.01 -5.88
CA ASN A 9 -6.49 11.30 -6.65
C ASN A 9 -7.28 10.28 -5.80
N PHE A 10 -6.66 9.73 -4.77
CA PHE A 10 -7.21 8.72 -3.87
C PHE A 10 -7.00 9.12 -2.41
N PRO A 11 -7.65 10.21 -1.94
CA PRO A 11 -7.42 10.76 -0.59
C PRO A 11 -7.79 9.76 0.52
N ASP A 12 -8.76 8.89 0.27
CA ASP A 12 -9.23 7.87 1.21
C ASP A 12 -8.44 6.55 1.14
N ALA A 13 -7.43 6.44 0.27
CA ALA A 13 -6.61 5.25 0.18
C ALA A 13 -5.24 5.47 0.83
N PHE A 14 -4.78 4.48 1.58
CA PHE A 14 -3.48 4.48 2.25
C PHE A 14 -2.83 3.12 2.06
N PHE A 15 -1.59 3.13 1.59
CA PHE A 15 -0.73 1.96 1.61
C PHE A 15 0.18 2.08 2.82
N VAL A 16 0.30 1.03 3.62
CA VAL A 16 1.06 1.09 4.88
C VAL A 16 2.03 -0.07 4.97
N LYS A 17 3.27 0.22 5.38
CA LYS A 17 4.31 -0.79 5.56
C LYS A 17 4.05 -1.58 6.83
N THR A 18 4.16 -2.91 6.72
CA THR A 18 3.90 -3.84 7.82
C THR A 18 5.00 -4.88 7.97
N LYS A 19 5.23 -5.32 9.22
CA LYS A 19 6.24 -6.31 9.60
C LYS A 19 5.97 -7.71 9.06
N LYS A 20 4.70 -8.06 8.84
CA LYS A 20 4.26 -9.41 8.44
C LYS A 20 3.04 -9.34 7.55
N PHE A 21 2.84 -10.40 6.76
CA PHE A 21 1.66 -10.52 5.91
C PHE A 21 0.37 -10.57 6.75
N ILE A 22 -0.67 -9.90 6.28
CA ILE A 22 -1.98 -9.83 6.93
C ILE A 22 -3.03 -10.28 5.93
N ASP A 23 -3.49 -11.52 6.10
CA ASP A 23 -4.49 -12.16 5.22
C ASP A 23 -5.85 -11.45 5.29
N LYS A 24 -6.31 -11.13 6.52
CA LYS A 24 -7.56 -10.40 6.76
C LYS A 24 -7.27 -9.05 7.40
N PRO A 25 -7.10 -7.98 6.60
CA PRO A 25 -6.74 -6.67 7.12
C PRO A 25 -7.83 -6.11 8.04
N SER A 26 -7.48 -5.88 9.31
CA SER A 26 -8.25 -5.08 10.24
C SER A 26 -7.39 -3.93 10.77
N TYR A 27 -8.02 -2.81 11.12
CA TYR A 27 -7.30 -1.62 11.60
C TYR A 27 -6.30 -1.96 12.73
N GLN A 28 -6.74 -2.76 13.70
CA GLN A 28 -5.92 -3.12 14.86
C GLN A 28 -4.72 -4.00 14.48
N LEU A 29 -4.93 -5.01 13.63
CA LEU A 29 -3.84 -5.90 13.18
C LEU A 29 -2.80 -5.16 12.35
N ILE A 30 -3.25 -4.24 11.48
CA ILE A 30 -2.37 -3.40 10.69
C ILE A 30 -1.59 -2.47 11.62
N LYS A 31 -2.25 -1.82 12.59
CA LYS A 31 -1.60 -0.92 13.55
C LYS A 31 -0.51 -1.63 14.36
N GLU A 32 -0.77 -2.84 14.85
CA GLU A 32 0.21 -3.64 15.61
C GLU A 32 1.42 -4.04 14.77
N SER A 33 1.20 -4.25 13.47
CA SER A 33 2.25 -4.67 12.53
C SER A 33 2.89 -3.49 11.79
N TYR A 34 2.43 -2.25 12.00
CA TYR A 34 2.84 -1.08 11.24
C TYR A 34 4.32 -0.74 11.45
N ILE A 35 4.97 -0.32 10.37
CA ILE A 35 6.32 0.23 10.35
C ILE A 35 6.21 1.70 9.94
N PRO A 36 6.60 2.66 10.81
CA PRO A 36 6.56 4.07 10.49
C PRO A 36 7.40 4.46 9.28
N GLU A 37 6.83 5.29 8.41
CA GLU A 37 7.52 5.96 7.30
C GLU A 37 7.11 7.44 7.26
N ASP A 38 8.02 8.31 6.84
CA ASP A 38 7.82 9.77 6.87
C ASP A 38 6.68 10.24 5.95
N ASP A 39 6.48 9.58 4.82
CA ASP A 39 5.50 9.92 3.79
C ASP A 39 4.20 9.10 3.89
N SER A 40 4.13 8.17 4.84
CA SER A 40 3.01 7.24 5.02
C SER A 40 2.56 7.12 6.48
N PRO A 41 2.21 8.21 7.17
CA PRO A 41 1.75 8.14 8.55
C PRO A 41 0.50 7.28 8.67
N PHE A 42 0.48 6.42 9.69
CA PHE A 42 -0.69 5.60 9.98
C PHE A 42 -1.88 6.51 10.35
N PRO A 43 -3.01 6.45 9.61
CA PRO A 43 -4.13 7.35 9.87
C PRO A 43 -4.74 7.07 11.25
N ALA A 44 -5.08 8.14 11.96
CA ALA A 44 -5.75 8.05 13.25
C ALA A 44 -7.17 7.50 13.06
N ARG A 45 -7.74 6.84 14.09
CA ARG A 45 -9.02 6.15 13.95
C ARG A 45 -10.16 7.12 13.64
N GLU A 46 -10.03 8.35 14.12
CA GLU A 46 -10.97 9.46 13.95
C GLU A 46 -10.92 10.02 12.52
N GLN A 47 -9.84 9.76 11.78
CA GLN A 47 -9.69 10.15 10.37
C GLN A 47 -10.22 9.07 9.42
N LEU A 48 -10.60 7.90 9.93
CA LEU A 48 -11.14 6.82 9.11
C LEU A 48 -12.64 7.01 8.90
N SER A 49 -13.03 7.08 7.64
CA SER A 49 -14.43 6.97 7.22
C SER A 49 -14.72 5.57 6.68
N GLU A 50 -15.99 5.26 6.43
CA GLU A 50 -16.37 4.00 5.74
C GLU A 50 -15.75 3.86 4.34
N LYS A 51 -15.32 4.98 3.74
CA LYS A 51 -14.67 5.01 2.44
C LYS A 51 -13.17 4.78 2.53
N THR A 52 -12.59 4.87 3.72
CA THR A 52 -11.15 4.74 3.90
C THR A 52 -10.69 3.30 3.66
N ARG A 53 -9.70 3.15 2.77
CA ARG A 53 -9.09 1.86 2.43
C ARG A 53 -7.64 1.85 2.92
N LEU A 54 -7.33 0.87 3.77
CA LEU A 54 -5.97 0.60 4.24
C LEU A 54 -5.45 -0.66 3.56
N TYR A 55 -4.37 -0.53 2.83
CA TYR A 55 -3.72 -1.61 2.11
C TYR A 55 -2.37 -1.94 2.77
N PRO A 56 -2.29 -3.00 3.59
CA PRO A 56 -1.03 -3.37 4.21
C PRO A 56 -0.09 -4.01 3.18
N LEU A 57 1.12 -3.46 3.07
CA LEU A 57 2.21 -4.05 2.29
C LEU A 57 3.25 -4.59 3.26
N SER A 58 3.53 -5.89 3.17
CA SER A 58 4.42 -6.54 4.13
C SER A 58 5.84 -6.64 3.62
N ILE A 59 6.81 -6.30 4.49
CA ILE A 59 8.23 -6.52 4.22
C ILE A 59 8.60 -8.00 4.05
N THR A 60 7.78 -8.94 4.54
CA THR A 60 8.01 -10.37 4.31
C THR A 60 7.51 -10.82 2.94
N ALA A 61 6.57 -10.07 2.35
CA ALA A 61 6.03 -10.37 1.02
C ALA A 61 6.78 -9.64 -0.09
N TYR A 62 7.19 -8.39 0.16
CA TYR A 62 7.86 -7.51 -0.81
C TYR A 62 9.15 -6.90 -0.23
N PRO A 63 10.14 -7.72 0.18
CA PRO A 63 11.32 -7.24 0.89
C PRO A 63 12.17 -6.27 0.06
N ASN A 64 12.39 -6.53 -1.23
CA ASN A 64 13.23 -5.68 -2.07
C ASN A 64 12.53 -4.38 -2.47
N VAL A 65 11.23 -4.45 -2.80
CA VAL A 65 10.41 -3.27 -3.09
C VAL A 65 10.41 -2.34 -1.88
N LEU A 66 10.02 -2.86 -0.70
CA LEU A 66 9.87 -2.06 0.52
C LEU A 66 11.21 -1.69 1.17
N ARG A 67 12.34 -2.20 0.67
CA ARG A 67 13.67 -1.68 1.01
C ARG A 67 14.05 -0.47 0.16
N ARG A 68 13.56 -0.38 -1.07
CA ARG A 68 13.93 0.66 -2.04
C ARG A 68 12.97 1.85 -2.07
N MET A 69 11.71 1.66 -1.67
CA MET A 69 10.68 2.70 -1.69
C MET A 69 9.71 2.57 -0.51
N SER A 70 8.96 3.64 -0.25
CA SER A 70 7.91 3.63 0.77
C SER A 70 6.72 2.78 0.34
N ALA A 71 5.84 2.42 1.30
CA ALA A 71 4.60 1.74 0.97
C ALA A 71 3.70 2.60 0.07
N MET A 72 3.71 3.93 0.25
CA MET A 72 2.95 4.86 -0.57
C MET A 72 3.47 4.95 -2.00
N GLU A 73 4.79 4.96 -2.19
CA GLU A 73 5.43 4.91 -3.50
C GLU A 73 5.14 3.59 -4.22
N ALA A 74 5.30 2.46 -3.51
CA ALA A 74 5.00 1.13 -4.03
C ALA A 74 3.53 1.01 -4.45
N GLY A 75 2.62 1.50 -3.60
CA GLY A 75 1.19 1.53 -3.89
C GLY A 75 0.84 2.41 -5.08
N ALA A 76 1.40 3.62 -5.16
CA ALA A 76 1.22 4.53 -6.29
C ALA A 76 1.70 3.91 -7.61
N TRP A 77 2.84 3.20 -7.58
CA TRP A 77 3.34 2.45 -8.72
C TRP A 77 2.38 1.32 -9.12
N ALA A 78 1.90 0.52 -8.16
CA ALA A 78 0.99 -0.60 -8.42
C ALA A 78 -0.34 -0.13 -9.03
N VAL A 79 -0.91 0.96 -8.49
CA VAL A 79 -2.11 1.60 -9.03
C VAL A 79 -1.86 2.10 -10.46
N THR A 80 -0.70 2.72 -10.72
CA THR A 80 -0.32 3.17 -12.07
C THR A 80 -0.29 1.99 -13.05
N LYS A 81 0.27 0.85 -12.64
CA LYS A 81 0.32 -0.36 -13.46
C LYS A 81 -1.06 -0.96 -13.72
N CYS A 82 -1.94 -0.98 -12.71
CA CYS A 82 -3.32 -1.42 -12.89
C CYS A 82 -4.05 -0.53 -13.90
N ILE A 83 -3.93 0.80 -13.79
CA ILE A 83 -4.53 1.75 -14.74
C ILE A 83 -4.03 1.52 -16.17
N GLN A 84 -2.71 1.36 -16.35
CA GLN A 84 -2.10 1.11 -17.65
C GLN A 84 -2.61 -0.19 -18.30
N GLN A 85 -2.83 -1.22 -17.49
CA GLN A 85 -3.32 -2.53 -17.93
C GLN A 85 -4.85 -2.62 -17.98
N LYS A 86 -5.56 -1.54 -17.65
CA LYS A 86 -7.03 -1.49 -17.52
C LYS A 86 -7.58 -2.53 -16.52
N TRP A 87 -6.82 -2.79 -15.46
CA TRP A 87 -7.24 -3.66 -14.36
C TRP A 87 -8.02 -2.87 -13.30
N GLU A 88 -8.90 -3.57 -12.60
CA GLU A 88 -9.62 -3.01 -11.46
C GLU A 88 -8.66 -2.67 -10.32
N LEU A 89 -8.98 -1.60 -9.57
CA LEU A 89 -8.14 -1.09 -8.48
C LEU A 89 -8.44 -1.84 -7.18
N THR A 90 -8.05 -3.11 -7.11
CA THR A 90 -8.25 -4.00 -5.97
C THR A 90 -6.91 -4.38 -5.33
N LEU A 91 -6.95 -4.79 -4.04
CA LEU A 91 -5.75 -5.24 -3.33
C LEU A 91 -5.06 -6.38 -4.07
N ASP A 92 -5.82 -7.36 -4.57
CA ASP A 92 -5.25 -8.51 -5.29
C ASP A 92 -4.47 -8.08 -6.54
N ASN A 93 -5.02 -7.16 -7.33
CA ASN A 93 -4.33 -6.64 -8.51
C ASN A 93 -3.08 -5.83 -8.15
N PHE A 94 -3.12 -5.08 -7.05
CA PHE A 94 -1.92 -4.39 -6.54
C PHE A 94 -0.85 -5.39 -6.11
N GLN A 95 -1.24 -6.45 -5.40
CA GLN A 95 -0.33 -7.51 -4.96
C GLN A 95 0.31 -8.23 -6.16
N CYS A 96 -0.46 -8.55 -7.20
CA CYS A 96 0.08 -9.09 -8.45
C CYS A 96 1.12 -8.15 -9.10
N CYS A 97 0.83 -6.85 -9.18
CA CYS A 97 1.79 -5.87 -9.71
C CYS A 97 3.07 -5.83 -8.86
N LEU A 98 2.93 -5.79 -7.53
CA LEU A 98 4.05 -5.70 -6.60
C LEU A 98 4.89 -6.98 -6.59
N ALA A 99 4.27 -8.15 -6.75
CA ALA A 99 4.99 -9.42 -6.86
C ALA A 99 5.88 -9.45 -8.11
N ASN A 100 5.39 -8.93 -9.24
CA ASN A 100 6.21 -8.79 -10.44
C ASN A 100 7.37 -7.81 -10.23
N LEU A 101 7.10 -6.66 -9.61
CA LEU A 101 8.15 -5.68 -9.29
C LEU A 101 9.21 -6.25 -8.34
N GLU A 102 8.81 -7.08 -7.39
CA GLU A 102 9.70 -7.74 -6.45
C GLU A 102 10.66 -8.72 -7.14
N MET A 103 10.21 -9.41 -8.20
CA MET A 103 11.07 -10.28 -9.01
C MET A 103 12.08 -9.51 -9.86
N ASP A 104 11.78 -8.25 -10.21
CA ASP A 104 12.65 -7.40 -11.03
C ASP A 104 13.78 -6.71 -10.20
N PHE A 105 13.76 -6.81 -8.86
CA PHE A 105 14.67 -6.07 -7.95
C PHE A 105 15.81 -6.88 -7.32
#